data_AF-A0A0B1TCE9-F1
#
_entry.id   AF-A0A0B1TCE9-F1
#
_cell.length_a   1.000
_cell.length_b   1.000
_cell.length_c   1.000
_cell.angle_alpha   90.00
_cell.angle_beta   90.00
_cell.angle_gamma   90.00
#
_symmetry.space_group_name_H-M   'P 1'
#
loop_
_entity.id
_entity.type
_entity.pdbx_description
1 polymer ?
#
loop_
_entity_poly.entity_id
_entity_poly.type
_entity_poly.pdbx_seq_one_letter_code
_entity_poly.pdbx_strand_id
1 'polypeptide(L)'
;MVFARAQASLRQHVRGRASQDTALHTLRISFMCVTALNVYPLLSSVEDIQREIMLYGPVQASFTVYADFSTYKGGIYVHTAGARRGGHAIKIIGWGVEKGIPYWLVSNSWNSDWGENGLFRIARGKNECGIESRVVAGMMKV
;
A
#
# COMPACT_ATOMS: atom_id res chain seq x y z
N MET A 1 -20.47 -2.58 -11.63
CA MET A 1 -20.16 -1.55 -12.66
C MET A 1 -18.86 -1.98 -13.32
N VAL A 2 -18.99 -2.74 -14.40
CA VAL A 2 -17.88 -3.38 -15.13
C VAL A 2 -17.86 -2.71 -16.49
N PHE A 3 -16.75 -2.06 -16.85
CA PHE A 3 -16.54 -1.60 -18.22
C PHE A 3 -15.29 -2.26 -18.78
N ALA A 4 -15.51 -3.24 -19.64
CA ALA A 4 -14.55 -3.75 -20.60
C ALA A 4 -15.30 -3.97 -21.91
N ARG A 5 -15.07 -3.11 -22.92
CA ARG A 5 -15.25 -3.43 -24.34
C ARG A 5 -14.35 -2.52 -25.19
N ALA A 6 -13.30 -3.09 -25.76
CA ALA A 6 -12.65 -2.55 -26.95
C ALA A 6 -13.22 -3.32 -28.16
N GLN A 7 -13.77 -2.61 -29.14
CA GLN A 7 -14.12 -3.19 -30.44
C GLN A 7 -13.00 -2.84 -31.42
N ALA A 8 -12.36 -3.86 -31.99
CA ALA A 8 -11.52 -3.73 -33.17
C ALA A 8 -12.36 -4.08 -34.41
N SER A 9 -12.49 -3.13 -35.33
CA SER A 9 -13.10 -3.35 -36.66
C SER A 9 -12.00 -3.67 -37.66
N LEU A 10 -12.02 -4.87 -38.23
CA LEU A 10 -11.14 -5.31 -39.32
C LEU A 10 -11.86 -5.12 -40.67
N ARG A 11 -11.28 -4.37 -41.61
CA ARG A 11 -11.54 -4.52 -43.05
C ARG A 11 -10.25 -4.40 -43.84
N GLN A 12 -10.10 -5.32 -44.78
CA GLN A 12 -8.94 -5.52 -45.67
C GLN A 12 -9.04 -4.66 -46.93
N HIS A 13 -7.93 -4.09 -47.42
CA HIS A 13 -7.45 -4.26 -48.81
C HIS A 13 -6.10 -3.56 -49.12
N VAL A 14 -5.10 -4.40 -49.46
CA VAL A 14 -4.20 -4.38 -50.64
C VAL A 14 -3.38 -3.12 -51.06
N ARG A 15 -2.05 -3.35 -51.06
CA ARG A 15 -0.92 -2.81 -51.88
C ARG A 15 -0.45 -1.34 -51.74
N GLY A 16 0.84 -1.23 -51.40
CA GLY A 16 1.80 -0.50 -52.25
C GLY A 16 2.73 0.51 -51.58
N ARG A 17 4.04 0.27 -51.76
CA ARG A 17 5.15 1.24 -51.88
C ARG A 17 5.75 1.89 -50.62
N ALA A 18 7.03 1.55 -50.45
CA ALA A 18 8.16 2.28 -49.89
C ALA A 18 7.96 3.75 -49.44
N SER A 19 8.43 4.06 -48.23
CA SER A 19 9.40 5.13 -47.93
C SER A 19 9.28 5.56 -46.46
N GLN A 20 10.40 5.42 -45.73
CA GLN A 20 10.81 6.19 -44.55
C GLN A 20 10.05 5.99 -43.22
N ASP A 21 10.83 6.16 -42.15
CA ASP A 21 10.47 6.31 -40.73
C ASP A 21 10.10 5.07 -39.91
N THR A 22 11.11 4.28 -39.56
CA THR A 22 11.13 3.55 -38.29
C THR A 22 11.30 4.52 -37.11
N ALA A 23 10.26 5.26 -36.78
CA ALA A 23 10.14 5.93 -35.50
C ALA A 23 9.72 4.89 -34.45
N LEU A 24 10.68 4.46 -33.63
CA LEU A 24 10.40 3.66 -32.44
C LEU A 24 9.43 4.43 -31.54
N HIS A 25 8.20 3.92 -31.41
CA HIS A 25 7.25 4.34 -30.36
C HIS A 25 7.86 3.97 -29.00
N THR A 26 8.71 4.85 -28.49
CA THR A 26 9.15 4.78 -27.10
C THR A 26 7.98 5.30 -26.27
N LEU A 27 7.21 4.39 -25.69
CA LEU A 27 6.29 4.71 -24.59
C LEU A 27 7.12 5.32 -23.47
N ARG A 28 7.20 6.65 -23.43
CA ARG A 28 7.67 7.36 -22.25
C ARG A 28 6.62 7.15 -21.17
N ILE A 29 6.86 6.18 -20.29
CA ILE A 29 6.25 6.18 -18.97
C ILE A 29 6.85 7.38 -18.26
N SER A 30 6.24 8.55 -18.44
CA SER A 30 6.55 9.72 -17.63
C SER A 30 6.20 9.35 -16.20
N PHE A 31 7.23 9.08 -15.38
CA PHE A 31 7.09 9.09 -13.94
C PHE A 31 6.72 10.52 -13.55
N MET A 32 5.42 10.81 -13.46
CA MET A 32 4.98 12.02 -12.78
C MET A 32 5.34 11.85 -11.32
N CYS A 33 6.43 12.53 -10.91
CA CYS A 33 6.70 12.77 -9.51
C CYS A 33 5.60 13.68 -8.99
N VAL A 34 4.56 13.08 -8.41
CA VAL A 34 3.50 13.84 -7.76
C VAL A 34 3.98 14.21 -6.37
N THR A 35 4.24 15.49 -6.14
CA THR A 35 4.61 15.99 -4.82
C THR A 35 3.35 16.07 -3.94
N ALA A 36 3.50 15.71 -2.66
CA ALA A 36 2.45 15.98 -1.69
C ALA A 36 2.28 17.50 -1.58
N LEU A 37 1.04 17.98 -1.70
CA LEU A 37 0.70 19.38 -1.48
C LEU A 37 0.79 19.72 0.01
N ASN A 38 0.36 18.79 0.87
CA ASN A 38 0.42 18.88 2.32
C ASN A 38 0.67 17.50 2.92
N VAL A 39 1.46 17.44 3.99
CA VAL A 39 1.68 16.26 4.83
C VAL A 39 1.23 16.60 6.24
N TYR A 40 0.38 15.75 6.84
CA TYR A 40 -0.19 16.02 8.17
C TYR A 40 -0.27 14.75 9.02
N PRO A 41 -0.10 14.86 10.34
CA PRO A 41 -0.38 13.76 11.25
C PRO A 41 -1.88 13.52 11.33
N LEU A 42 -2.28 12.26 11.43
CA LEU A 42 -3.64 11.88 11.82
C LEU A 42 -3.76 11.83 13.34
N LEU A 43 -4.97 12.05 13.83
CA LEU A 43 -5.31 11.71 15.21
C LEU A 43 -5.14 10.20 15.40
N SER A 44 -4.71 9.78 16.59
CA SER A 44 -4.49 8.38 16.94
C SER A 44 -5.81 7.61 17.18
N SER A 45 -6.88 7.98 16.49
CA SER A 45 -8.16 7.27 16.52
C SER A 45 -8.21 6.26 15.38
N VAL A 46 -8.83 5.12 15.64
CA VAL A 46 -8.99 4.07 14.64
C VAL A 46 -9.88 4.57 13.50
N GLU A 47 -10.93 5.30 13.83
CA GLU A 47 -11.93 5.82 12.89
C GLU A 47 -11.31 6.84 11.93
N ASP A 48 -10.41 7.71 12.40
CA ASP A 48 -9.77 8.71 11.53
C ASP A 48 -8.78 8.06 10.57
N ILE A 49 -8.01 7.07 11.03
CA ILE A 49 -7.11 6.29 10.16
C ILE A 49 -7.92 5.55 9.08
N GLN A 50 -9.04 4.93 9.46
CA GLN A 50 -9.92 4.26 8.50
C GLN A 50 -10.51 5.24 7.49
N ARG A 51 -11.03 6.38 7.98
CA ARG A 51 -11.60 7.44 7.14
C ARG A 51 -10.59 7.94 6.12
N GLU A 52 -9.36 8.23 6.55
CA GLU A 52 -8.30 8.69 5.67
C GLU A 52 -8.03 7.69 4.55
N ILE A 53 -7.88 6.40 4.92
CA ILE A 53 -7.65 5.35 3.94
C ILE A 53 -8.82 5.20 2.96
N MET A 54 -10.07 5.33 3.42
CA MET A 54 -11.24 5.27 2.53
C MET A 54 -11.29 6.42 1.53
N LEU A 55 -10.94 7.63 1.95
CA LEU A 55 -11.12 8.84 1.15
C LEU A 55 -9.91 9.14 0.25
N TYR A 56 -8.71 8.92 0.76
CA TYR A 56 -7.47 9.40 0.16
C TYR A 56 -6.43 8.30 -0.07
N GLY A 57 -6.67 7.09 0.45
CA GLY A 57 -5.80 5.94 0.24
C GLY A 57 -4.75 5.72 1.34
N PRO A 58 -3.74 4.88 1.09
CA PRO A 58 -2.84 4.39 2.13
C PRO A 58 -2.13 5.48 2.95
N VAL A 59 -1.92 5.19 4.23
CA VAL A 59 -1.24 6.09 5.16
C VAL A 59 0.10 5.50 5.61
N GLN A 60 1.05 6.37 5.96
CA GLN A 60 2.32 5.97 6.56
C GLN A 60 2.16 5.90 8.07
N ALA A 61 2.68 4.85 8.70
CA ALA A 61 2.72 4.79 10.16
C ALA A 61 4.06 4.23 10.64
N SER A 62 4.32 4.38 11.94
CA SER A 62 5.47 3.75 12.59
C SER A 62 5.04 2.95 13.81
N PHE A 63 5.74 1.84 14.06
CA PHE A 63 5.50 0.99 15.22
C PHE A 63 6.82 0.45 15.77
N THR A 64 6.76 -0.10 16.98
CA THR A 64 7.92 -0.72 17.63
C THR A 64 8.05 -2.16 17.17
N VAL A 65 9.22 -2.52 16.64
CA VAL A 65 9.56 -3.88 16.25
C VAL A 65 10.19 -4.60 17.44
N TYR A 66 9.74 -5.83 17.66
CA TYR A 66 10.31 -6.79 18.62
C TYR A 66 10.91 -7.99 17.88
N ALA A 67 11.69 -8.79 18.60
CA ALA A 67 12.41 -9.92 18.00
C ALA A 67 11.49 -10.98 17.37
N ASP A 68 10.30 -11.20 17.94
CA ASP A 68 9.29 -12.12 17.43
C ASP A 68 8.73 -11.68 16.07
N PHE A 69 8.55 -10.38 15.84
CA PHE A 69 8.06 -9.85 14.57
C PHE A 69 8.91 -10.25 13.35
N SER A 70 10.24 -10.32 13.50
CA SER A 70 11.13 -10.71 12.40
C SER A 70 10.82 -12.10 11.84
N THR A 71 10.22 -12.97 12.65
CA THR A 71 9.86 -14.34 12.29
C THR A 71 8.40 -14.51 11.84
N TYR A 72 7.64 -13.42 11.72
CA TYR A 72 6.25 -13.44 11.29
C TYR A 72 6.07 -14.17 9.94
N LYS A 73 5.10 -15.08 9.88
CA LYS A 73 4.72 -15.84 8.67
C LYS A 73 3.25 -15.71 8.28
N GLY A 74 2.39 -15.24 9.18
CA GLY A 74 0.96 -15.05 8.91
C GLY A 74 0.11 -14.91 10.17
N GLY A 75 -1.17 -14.60 9.97
CA GLY A 75 -2.13 -14.37 11.05
C GLY A 75 -2.16 -12.93 11.53
N ILE A 76 -2.77 -12.67 12.69
CA ILE A 76 -2.81 -11.32 13.26
C ILE A 76 -1.70 -11.22 14.31
N TYR A 77 -0.67 -10.44 14.00
CA TYR A 77 0.45 -10.18 14.89
C TYR A 77 -0.01 -9.45 16.17
N VAL A 78 0.40 -10.01 17.30
CA VAL A 78 0.38 -9.44 18.64
C VAL A 78 1.74 -9.77 19.23
N HIS A 79 2.43 -8.79 19.77
CA HIS A 79 3.71 -9.03 20.42
C HIS A 79 3.52 -9.95 21.64
N THR A 80 4.34 -10.98 21.75
CA THR A 80 4.25 -11.94 22.86
C THR A 80 5.55 -12.05 23.65
N ALA A 81 6.70 -11.98 22.97
CA ALA A 81 7.99 -12.18 23.61
C ALA A 81 9.15 -11.60 22.79
N GLY A 82 10.28 -11.41 23.45
CA GLY A 82 11.54 -11.03 22.81
C GLY A 82 11.87 -9.54 22.93
N ALA A 83 13.17 -9.24 22.74
CA ALA A 83 13.69 -7.90 22.97
C ALA A 83 13.19 -6.89 21.92
N ARG A 84 12.96 -5.66 22.37
CA ARG A 84 12.73 -4.50 21.49
C ARG A 84 13.92 -4.32 20.53
N ARG A 85 13.64 -4.17 19.24
CA ARG A 85 14.64 -3.99 18.17
C ARG A 85 14.72 -2.56 17.65
N GLY A 86 13.65 -1.79 17.74
CA GLY A 86 13.64 -0.39 17.32
C GLY A 86 12.27 0.06 16.81
N GLY A 87 12.24 1.23 16.17
CA GLY A 87 11.08 1.70 15.41
C GLY A 87 11.19 1.30 13.94
N HIS A 88 10.06 1.04 13.28
CA HIS A 88 9.99 0.74 11.85
C HIS A 88 8.83 1.50 11.20
N ALA A 89 9.05 2.02 10.00
CA ALA A 89 8.06 2.73 9.21
C ALA A 89 7.40 1.78 8.21
N ILE A 90 6.07 1.84 8.12
CA ILE A 90 5.24 0.94 7.32
C ILE A 90 4.11 1.69 6.63
N LYS A 91 3.45 1.03 5.69
CA LYS A 91 2.30 1.58 4.96
C LYS A 91 1.03 0.80 5.28
N ILE A 92 0.07 1.43 5.96
CA ILE A 92 -1.24 0.84 6.22
C ILE A 92 -2.09 1.00 4.96
N ILE A 93 -2.56 -0.11 4.41
CA ILE A 93 -3.31 -0.14 3.14
C ILE A 93 -4.76 -0.56 3.31
N GLY A 94 -5.17 -0.97 4.51
CA GLY A 94 -6.53 -1.37 4.81
C GLY A 94 -6.67 -1.92 6.23
N TRP A 95 -7.84 -2.48 6.53
CA TRP A 95 -8.17 -3.12 7.80
C TRP A 95 -9.18 -4.24 7.56
N GLY A 96 -9.40 -5.05 8.58
CA GLY A 96 -10.44 -6.07 8.55
C GLY A 96 -10.72 -6.63 9.93
N VAL A 97 -11.50 -7.71 9.93
CA VAL A 97 -11.77 -8.54 11.11
C VAL A 97 -11.63 -9.99 10.68
N GLU A 98 -10.78 -10.75 11.35
CA GLU A 98 -10.70 -12.21 11.16
C GLU A 98 -11.03 -12.89 12.49
N LYS A 99 -12.01 -13.79 12.48
CA LYS A 99 -12.44 -14.56 13.67
C LYS A 99 -12.72 -13.66 14.90
N GLY A 100 -13.33 -12.50 14.67
CA GLY A 100 -13.65 -11.52 15.72
C GLY A 100 -12.48 -10.63 16.14
N ILE A 101 -11.28 -10.81 15.58
CA ILE A 101 -10.10 -10.01 15.91
C ILE A 101 -9.91 -8.92 14.84
N PRO A 102 -10.03 -7.63 15.20
CA PRO A 102 -9.77 -6.53 14.28
C PRO A 102 -8.27 -6.39 13.99
N TYR A 103 -7.91 -6.10 12.74
CA TYR A 103 -6.52 -5.91 12.32
C TYR A 103 -6.34 -4.74 11.33
N TRP A 104 -5.12 -4.22 11.27
CA TRP A 104 -4.62 -3.39 10.17
C TRP A 104 -3.93 -4.28 9.14
N LEU A 105 -4.21 -4.07 7.85
CA LEU A 105 -3.47 -4.69 6.75
C LEU A 105 -2.34 -3.75 6.35
N VAL A 106 -1.11 -4.27 6.40
CA VAL A 106 0.09 -3.45 6.30
C VAL A 106 1.03 -4.00 5.23
N SER A 107 1.53 -3.11 4.39
CA SER A 107 2.61 -3.38 3.44
C SER A 107 3.95 -3.11 4.12
N ASN A 108 4.79 -4.13 4.17
CA ASN A 108 6.17 -4.02 4.64
C ASN A 108 7.12 -3.72 3.46
N SER A 109 8.40 -3.48 3.77
CA SER A 109 9.47 -3.15 2.83
C SER A 109 10.62 -4.18 2.84
N TRP A 110 10.35 -5.40 3.31
CA TRP A 110 11.34 -6.48 3.46
C TRP A 110 11.16 -7.60 2.43
N ASN A 111 11.03 -7.22 1.15
CA ASN A 111 10.75 -8.11 0.02
C ASN A 111 9.43 -8.89 0.15
N SER A 112 9.07 -9.64 -0.90
CA SER A 112 7.83 -10.40 -0.97
C SER A 112 7.91 -11.80 -0.35
N ASP A 113 9.11 -12.31 -0.06
CA ASP A 113 9.31 -13.62 0.60
C ASP A 113 9.12 -13.57 2.12
N TRP A 114 8.96 -12.38 2.68
CA TRP A 114 8.67 -12.18 4.10
C TRP A 114 7.16 -12.10 4.38
N GLY A 115 6.71 -12.65 5.50
CA GLY A 115 5.32 -12.57 5.94
C GLY A 115 4.32 -13.16 4.94
N GLU A 116 3.23 -12.44 4.70
CA GLU A 116 2.15 -12.83 3.80
C GLU A 116 2.35 -12.15 2.43
N ASN A 117 3.38 -12.58 1.70
CA ASN A 117 3.79 -11.99 0.42
C ASN A 117 4.26 -10.52 0.53
N GLY A 118 5.06 -10.20 1.54
CA GLY A 118 5.52 -8.85 1.87
C GLY A 118 4.51 -8.03 2.69
N LEU A 119 3.37 -8.62 3.02
CA LEU A 119 2.34 -8.01 3.86
C LEU A 119 2.35 -8.63 5.27
N PHE A 120 1.75 -7.93 6.20
CA PHE A 120 1.39 -8.50 7.50
C PHE A 120 0.09 -7.89 8.01
N ARG A 121 -0.48 -8.56 9.01
CA ARG A 121 -1.64 -8.07 9.75
C ARG A 121 -1.27 -7.94 11.22
N ILE A 122 -1.69 -6.84 11.83
CA ILE A 122 -1.39 -6.51 13.23
C ILE A 122 -2.66 -6.06 13.93
N ALA A 123 -2.80 -6.41 15.22
CA ALA A 123 -3.99 -6.11 15.99
C ALA A 123 -4.32 -4.60 15.99
N ARG A 124 -5.59 -4.30 15.73
CA ARG A 124 -6.14 -2.93 15.66
C ARG A 124 -6.98 -2.59 16.89
N GLY A 125 -7.00 -1.32 17.28
CA GLY A 125 -7.82 -0.78 18.35
C GLY A 125 -7.24 -0.95 19.75
N LYS A 126 -5.98 -1.39 19.83
CA LYS A 126 -5.24 -1.53 21.09
C LYS A 126 -3.90 -0.79 21.03
N ASN A 127 -3.67 -0.02 19.97
CA ASN A 127 -2.38 0.61 19.68
C ASN A 127 -1.22 -0.39 19.78
N GLU A 128 -1.41 -1.58 19.20
CA GLU A 128 -0.44 -2.69 19.28
C GLU A 128 0.93 -2.21 18.79
N CYS A 129 1.96 -2.38 19.62
CA CYS A 129 3.30 -1.87 19.38
C CYS A 129 3.39 -0.36 19.06
N GLY A 130 2.38 0.45 19.40
CA GLY A 130 2.33 1.87 19.11
C GLY A 130 1.94 2.23 17.67
N ILE A 131 1.42 1.29 16.87
CA ILE A 131 1.14 1.50 15.44
C ILE A 131 0.13 2.62 15.15
N GLU A 132 -0.77 2.93 16.09
CA GLU A 132 -1.79 3.97 15.95
C GLU A 132 -1.31 5.34 16.45
N SER A 133 -0.14 5.41 17.12
CA SER A 133 0.38 6.64 17.73
C SER A 133 1.01 7.62 16.76
N ARG A 134 1.54 7.15 15.63
CA ARG A 134 2.32 7.96 14.68
C ARG A 134 1.91 7.61 13.26
N VAL A 135 0.78 8.15 12.84
CA VAL A 135 0.23 8.00 11.49
C VAL A 135 0.28 9.33 10.77
N VAL A 136 0.78 9.33 9.54
CA VAL A 136 0.97 10.50 8.69
C VAL A 136 0.35 10.21 7.32
N ALA A 137 -0.41 11.18 6.81
CA ALA A 137 -0.99 11.15 5.49
C ALA A 137 -0.52 12.35 4.67
N GLY A 138 -0.76 12.32 3.36
CA GLY A 138 -0.44 13.42 2.49
C GLY A 138 -1.44 13.54 1.34
N MET A 139 -1.91 14.76 1.09
CA MET A 139 -2.75 15.06 -0.07
C MET A 139 -1.86 15.27 -1.28
N MET A 140 -2.14 14.55 -2.37
CA MET A 140 -1.40 14.71 -3.62
C MET A 140 -1.94 15.90 -4.41
N LYS A 141 -1.05 16.66 -5.05
CA LYS A 141 -1.45 17.67 -6.03
C LYS A 141 -1.86 16.97 -7.32
N VAL A 142 -3.14 17.08 -7.71
CA VAL A 142 -3.66 16.55 -8.98
C VAL A 142 -3.53 17.60 -10.07
#